data_AF-A0A933T697-F1
#
_entry.id   AF-A0A933T697-F1
#
_cell.length_a   1.000
_cell.length_b   1.000
_cell.length_c   1.000
_cell.angle_alpha   90.00
_cell.angle_beta   90.00
_cell.angle_gamma   90.00
#
_symmetry.space_group_name_H-M   'P 1'
#
loop_
_entity.id
_entity.type
_entity.pdbx_description
1 polymer ?
#
loop_
_entity_poly.entity_id
_entity_poly.type
_entity_poly.pdbx_seq_one_letter_code
_entity_poly.pdbx_strand_id
1 'polypeptide(L)'
;MRSLGKRIELLKVIAHSVRIKILEELTKGVKCVTDFEEFLDISQPNVSQHLSLLRRYGVIDYYIDGRLRCYFLRDPIVTDIIRLLDKDYKEELPAPACCPVTKKGKYPGKRRR
;
A
#
# COMPACT_ATOMS: atom_id res chain seq x y z
N MET A 1 2.34 -5.92 18.52
CA MET A 1 1.21 -5.72 17.56
C MET A 1 1.09 -4.22 17.25
N ARG A 2 0.91 -3.81 15.97
CA ARG A 2 0.80 -2.37 15.62
C ARG A 2 -0.48 -1.77 16.21
N SER A 3 -0.40 -0.53 16.73
CA SER A 3 -1.60 0.19 17.18
C SER A 3 -2.56 0.45 16.02
N LEU A 4 -3.85 0.67 16.31
CA LEU A 4 -4.84 0.97 15.27
C LEU A 4 -4.48 2.23 14.47
N GLY A 5 -4.04 3.30 15.15
CA GLY A 5 -3.58 4.53 14.50
C GLY A 5 -2.43 4.28 13.53
N LYS A 6 -1.41 3.51 13.92
CA LYS A 6 -0.28 3.17 13.03
C LYS A 6 -0.72 2.38 11.80
N ARG A 7 -1.73 1.52 11.92
CA ARG A 7 -2.30 0.78 10.79
C ARG A 7 -3.02 1.71 9.81
N ILE A 8 -3.85 2.62 10.33
CA ILE A 8 -4.56 3.60 9.52
C ILE A 8 -3.58 4.51 8.77
N GLU A 9 -2.57 5.03 9.45
CA GLU A 9 -1.58 5.92 8.83
C GLU A 9 -0.76 5.21 7.74
N LEU A 10 -0.36 3.95 7.95
CA LEU A 10 0.27 3.15 6.89
C LEU A 10 -0.62 3.08 5.65
N LEU A 11 -1.89 2.69 5.82
CA LEU A 11 -2.82 2.54 4.71
C LEU A 11 -3.03 3.86 3.95
N LYS A 12 -3.22 4.98 4.66
CA LYS A 12 -3.31 6.32 4.06
C LYS A 12 -2.06 6.69 3.26
N VAL A 13 -0.89 6.30 3.76
CA VAL A 13 0.39 6.63 3.15
C VAL A 13 0.69 5.76 1.94
N ILE A 14 0.21 4.52 1.86
CA ILE A 14 0.42 3.69 0.67
C ILE A 14 -0.68 3.91 -0.39
N ALA A 15 -1.89 4.33 -0.01
CA ALA A 15 -3.04 4.53 -0.90
C ALA A 15 -2.86 5.76 -1.81
N HIS A 16 -2.03 5.63 -2.84
CA HIS A 16 -1.87 6.58 -3.94
C HIS A 16 -1.22 5.85 -5.12
N SER A 17 -1.71 6.08 -6.33
CA SER A 17 -1.25 5.39 -7.55
C SER A 17 0.27 5.36 -7.69
N VAL A 18 0.93 6.52 -7.61
CA VAL A 18 2.40 6.63 -7.72
C VAL A 18 3.13 5.86 -6.61
N ARG A 19 2.63 5.90 -5.37
CA ARG A 19 3.27 5.21 -4.25
C ARG A 19 3.11 3.70 -4.36
N ILE A 20 1.96 3.22 -4.82
CA ILE A 20 1.77 1.80 -5.13
C ILE A 20 2.77 1.34 -6.20
N LYS A 21 2.90 2.07 -7.32
CA LYS A 21 3.89 1.74 -8.36
C LYS A 21 5.34 1.74 -7.84
N ILE A 22 5.73 2.74 -7.03
CA ILE A 22 7.05 2.76 -6.38
C ILE A 22 7.26 1.51 -5.53
N LEU A 23 6.27 1.14 -4.71
CA LEU A 23 6.37 0.01 -3.81
C LEU A 23 6.40 -1.31 -4.58
N GLU A 24 5.58 -1.47 -5.63
CA GLU A 24 5.62 -2.59 -6.57
C GLU A 24 7.02 -2.77 -7.17
N GLU A 25 7.63 -1.70 -7.69
CA GLU A 25 9.00 -1.78 -8.22
C GLU A 25 10.01 -2.14 -7.14
N LEU A 26 9.86 -1.60 -5.93
CA LEU A 26 10.72 -1.95 -4.81
C LEU A 26 10.51 -3.37 -4.27
N THR A 27 9.37 -4.03 -4.55
CA THR A 27 9.22 -5.47 -4.27
C THR A 27 10.11 -6.34 -5.15
N LYS A 28 10.51 -5.83 -6.33
CA LYS A 28 11.37 -6.53 -7.30
C LYS A 28 12.86 -6.36 -6.99
N GLY A 29 13.23 -5.39 -6.16
CA GLY A 29 14.61 -5.11 -5.76
C GLY A 29 14.85 -3.65 -5.44
N VAL A 30 16.11 -3.33 -5.15
CA VAL A 30 16.56 -1.95 -4.93
C VAL A 30 16.40 -1.12 -6.21
N LYS A 31 15.96 0.14 -6.08
CA LYS A 31 15.84 1.10 -7.20
C LYS A 31 16.43 2.45 -6.85
N CYS A 32 17.17 3.07 -7.76
CA CYS A 32 17.70 4.41 -7.60
C CYS A 32 16.72 5.46 -8.15
N VAL A 33 16.90 6.73 -7.77
CA VAL A 33 15.96 7.81 -8.14
C VAL A 33 15.72 7.89 -9.64
N THR A 34 16.76 7.71 -10.45
CA THR A 34 16.70 7.72 -11.92
C THR A 34 15.80 6.62 -12.48
N ASP A 35 15.81 5.44 -11.87
CA ASP A 35 14.99 4.31 -12.32
C ASP A 35 13.49 4.66 -12.21
N PHE A 36 13.10 5.42 -11.18
CA PHE A 36 11.69 5.80 -10.99
C PHE A 36 11.19 6.80 -12.05
N GLU A 37 12.06 7.64 -12.59
CA GLU A 37 11.68 8.60 -13.64
C GLU A 37 11.30 7.90 -14.94
N GLU A 38 12.04 6.84 -15.29
CA GLU A 38 11.83 6.06 -16.51
C GLU A 38 10.48 5.31 -16.49
N PHE A 39 10.06 4.75 -15.35
CA PHE A 39 8.86 3.93 -15.28
C PHE A 39 7.59 4.68 -14.86
N LEU A 40 7.71 5.78 -14.11
CA LEU A 40 6.54 6.47 -13.55
C LEU A 40 6.01 7.62 -14.42
N ASP A 41 6.73 8.01 -15.48
CA ASP A 41 6.40 9.14 -16.37
C ASP A 41 6.02 10.42 -15.58
N ILE A 42 6.77 10.68 -14.50
CA ILE A 42 6.59 11.87 -13.65
C ILE A 42 7.95 12.52 -13.37
N SER A 43 7.93 13.82 -13.13
CA SER A 43 9.14 14.60 -12.87
C SER A 43 9.84 14.24 -11.55
N GLN A 44 11.16 14.42 -11.54
CA GLN A 44 12.04 14.22 -10.37
C GLN A 44 11.53 14.84 -9.05
N PRO A 45 11.02 16.09 -9.04
CA PRO A 45 10.52 16.69 -7.80
C PRO A 45 9.31 15.96 -7.23
N ASN A 46 8.44 15.45 -8.11
CA ASN A 46 7.25 14.70 -7.72
C ASN A 46 7.63 13.33 -7.15
N VAL A 47 8.57 12.61 -7.77
CA VAL A 47 9.11 11.34 -7.25
C VAL A 47 9.73 11.53 -5.87
N SER A 48 10.57 12.56 -5.70
CA SER A 48 11.26 12.86 -4.45
C SER A 48 10.30 13.13 -3.30
N GLN A 49 9.17 13.80 -3.56
CA GLN A 49 8.13 14.04 -2.56
C GLN A 49 7.49 12.73 -2.08
N HIS A 50 7.14 11.82 -3.00
CA HIS A 50 6.58 10.52 -2.66
C HIS A 50 7.55 9.65 -1.85
N LEU A 51 8.82 9.57 -2.28
CA LEU A 51 9.87 8.83 -1.57
C LEU A 51 10.12 9.39 -0.16
N SER A 52 10.14 10.71 -0.02
CA SER A 52 10.31 11.37 1.28
C SER A 52 9.18 11.06 2.25
N LEU A 53 7.94 11.00 1.74
CA LEU A 53 6.78 10.66 2.54
C LEU A 53 6.80 9.19 2.96
N LEU A 54 7.05 8.26 2.04
CA LEU A 54 7.18 6.83 2.35
C LEU A 54 8.29 6.57 3.38
N ARG A 55 9.43 7.27 3.27
CA ARG A 55 10.51 7.21 4.26
C ARG A 55 10.11 7.72 5.63
N ARG A 56 9.39 8.85 5.70
CA ARG A 56 8.94 9.44 6.97
C ARG A 56 8.08 8.45 7.77
N TYR A 57 7.29 7.63 7.09
CA TYR A 57 6.47 6.59 7.72
C TYR A 57 7.18 5.24 7.89
N GLY A 58 8.47 5.17 7.56
CA GLY A 58 9.30 3.98 7.75
C GLY A 58 9.00 2.83 6.78
N VAL A 59 8.29 3.11 5.68
CA VAL A 59 7.93 2.11 4.68
C VAL A 59 9.14 1.69 3.84
N ILE A 60 9.93 2.69 3.45
CA ILE A 60 11.15 2.51 2.67
C ILE A 60 12.33 3.16 3.39
N ASP A 61 13.53 2.78 2.99
CA ASP A 61 14.75 3.52 3.31
C ASP A 61 15.65 3.62 2.09
N TYR A 62 16.83 4.21 2.24
CA TYR A 62 17.79 4.35 1.16
C TYR A 62 19.24 4.26 1.64
N TYR A 63 20.13 3.96 0.71
CA TYR A 63 21.56 4.18 0.84
C TYR A 63 22.07 5.06 -0.31
N ILE A 64 23.32 5.51 -0.20
CA ILE A 64 23.98 6.32 -1.22
C ILE A 64 25.03 5.45 -1.91
N ASP A 65 24.98 5.42 -3.24
CA ASP A 65 25.98 4.78 -4.09
C ASP A 65 26.56 5.83 -5.06
N GLY A 66 27.76 6.31 -4.74
CA GLY A 66 28.36 7.45 -5.42
C GLY A 66 27.47 8.70 -5.35
N ARG A 67 26.89 9.10 -6.50
CA ARG A 67 25.96 10.24 -6.61
C ARG A 67 24.48 9.82 -6.57
N LEU A 68 24.20 8.51 -6.56
CA LEU A 68 22.85 7.97 -6.62
C LEU A 68 22.30 7.73 -5.21
N ARG A 69 20.99 7.94 -5.06
CA ARG A 69 20.24 7.49 -3.88
C ARG A 69 19.41 6.29 -4.29
N CYS A 70 19.63 5.16 -3.62
CA CYS A 70 19.01 3.88 -3.96
C CYS A 70 18.15 3.39 -2.81
N TYR A 71 16.89 3.14 -3.11
CA TYR A 71 15.80 2.90 -2.16
C TYR A 71 15.45 1.42 -2.10
N PHE A 72 14.97 0.99 -0.93
CA PHE A 72 14.56 -0.38 -0.66
C PHE A 72 13.39 -0.42 0.33
N LEU A 73 12.61 -1.51 0.30
CA LEU A 73 11.55 -1.74 1.26
C LEU A 73 12.14 -2.00 2.65
N ARG A 74 11.65 -1.25 3.64
CA ARG A 74 12.01 -1.42 5.05
C ARG A 74 10.93 -2.15 5.83
N ASP A 75 9.67 -1.92 5.46
CA ASP A 75 8.53 -2.50 6.16
C ASP A 75 8.02 -3.77 5.47
N PRO A 76 8.20 -4.97 6.07
CA PRO A 76 7.83 -6.23 5.43
C PRO A 76 6.33 -6.36 5.14
N ILE A 77 5.45 -5.71 5.94
CA ILE A 77 3.99 -5.79 5.72
C ILE A 77 3.58 -5.24 4.36
N VAL A 78 4.36 -4.30 3.82
CA VAL A 78 4.04 -3.67 2.54
C VAL A 78 4.20 -4.68 1.41
N THR A 79 5.20 -5.56 1.50
CA THR A 79 5.35 -6.67 0.54
C THR A 79 4.12 -7.55 0.52
N ASP A 80 3.57 -7.89 1.69
CA ASP A 80 2.37 -8.71 1.81
C ASP A 80 1.13 -7.99 1.28
N ILE A 81 1.00 -6.68 1.55
CA ILE A 81 -0.11 -5.87 1.03
C ILE A 81 -0.08 -5.82 -0.49
N ILE A 82 1.07 -5.48 -1.11
CA ILE A 82 1.19 -5.42 -2.56
C ILE A 82 0.86 -6.78 -3.19
N ARG A 83 1.43 -7.88 -2.65
CA ARG A 83 1.10 -9.24 -3.10
C ARG A 83 -0.37 -9.60 -2.98
N LEU A 84 -1.08 -9.07 -1.98
CA LEU A 84 -2.52 -9.28 -1.82
C LEU A 84 -3.33 -8.48 -2.84
N LEU A 85 -2.88 -7.28 -3.20
CA LEU A 85 -3.52 -6.42 -4.20
C LEU A 85 -3.34 -6.95 -5.63
N ASP A 86 -2.22 -7.64 -5.90
CA ASP A 86 -1.95 -8.25 -7.21
C ASP A 86 -2.78 -9.53 -7.48
N LYS A 87 -3.49 -10.04 -6.48
CA LYS A 87 -4.30 -11.25 -6.65
C LYS A 87 -5.59 -10.95 -7.39
N ASP A 88 -5.85 -11.74 -8.42
CA ASP A 88 -7.13 -11.75 -9.13
C ASP A 88 -8.13 -12.64 -8.38
N TYR A 89 -9.16 -12.02 -7.80
CA TYR A 89 -10.25 -12.72 -7.11
C TYR A 89 -11.46 -12.79 -8.05
N LYS A 90 -11.65 -13.94 -8.69
CA LYS A 90 -12.75 -14.18 -9.65
C LYS A 90 -14.06 -14.60 -9.00
N GLU A 91 -14.00 -15.02 -7.75
CA GLU A 91 -15.15 -15.53 -6.99
C GLU A 91 -15.64 -14.48 -6.00
N GLU A 92 -16.95 -14.23 -6.01
CA GLU A 92 -17.58 -13.41 -4.99
C GLU A 92 -17.84 -14.24 -3.73
N LEU A 93 -17.65 -13.63 -2.56
CA LEU A 93 -18.02 -14.28 -1.31
C LEU A 93 -19.54 -14.49 -1.26
N PRO A 94 -20.01 -15.69 -0.85
CA PRO A 94 -21.43 -15.96 -0.80
C PRO A 94 -22.11 -15.03 0.20
N ALA A 95 -23.37 -14.68 -0.09
CA ALA A 95 -24.20 -13.95 0.86
C ALA A 95 -24.25 -14.70 2.21
N PRO A 96 -24.19 -13.99 3.35
CA PRO A 96 -24.29 -14.65 4.65
C PRO A 96 -25.59 -15.43 4.76
N ALA A 97 -25.51 -16.73 5.04
CA ALA A 97 -26.69 -17.60 5.15
C ALA A 97 -27.73 -17.11 6.18
N CYS A 98 -27.31 -16.30 7.16
CA CYS A 98 -28.13 -15.84 8.28
C CYS A 98 -28.79 -14.45 8.09
N CYS A 99 -28.50 -13.70 7.03
CA CYS A 99 -28.98 -12.33 6.85
C CYS A 99 -29.70 -12.18 5.50
N PRO A 100 -30.93 -11.62 5.46
CA PRO A 100 -31.60 -11.37 4.19
C PRO A 100 -30.81 -10.34 3.39
N VAL A 101 -30.34 -10.71 2.20
CA VAL A 101 -29.58 -9.87 1.24
C VAL A 101 -30.44 -8.77 0.58
N THR A 102 -31.69 -8.64 1.01
CA THR A 102 -32.63 -7.63 0.50
C THR A 102 -32.73 -6.45 1.47
N LYS A 103 -33.23 -5.30 0.99
CA LYS A 103 -33.55 -4.14 1.84
C LYS A 103 -34.53 -4.47 2.99
N LYS A 104 -35.19 -5.63 2.96
CA LYS A 104 -36.08 -6.14 4.00
C LYS A 104 -35.41 -7.35 4.68
N GLY A 105 -34.49 -7.08 5.61
CA GLY A 105 -33.85 -8.09 6.44
C GLY A 105 -33.94 -7.80 7.93
N LYS A 106 -34.07 -8.84 8.76
CA LYS A 106 -34.00 -8.71 10.21
C LYS A 106 -32.57 -9.02 10.66
N TYR A 107 -31.83 -7.98 11.03
CA TYR A 107 -30.51 -8.14 11.65
C TYR A 107 -30.61 -9.09 12.87
N PRO A 108 -29.83 -10.18 12.92
CA PRO A 108 -29.96 -11.20 13.97
C PRO A 108 -29.39 -10.75 15.32
N GLY A 109 -28.59 -9.68 15.37
CA GLY A 109 -28.06 -9.14 16.61
C GLY A 109 -29.09 -8.36 17.44
N LYS A 110 -28.81 -8.21 18.73
CA LYS A 110 -29.62 -7.36 19.62
C LYS A 110 -29.61 -5.92 19.11
N ARG A 111 -30.79 -5.37 18.80
CA ARG A 111 -30.94 -3.93 18.53
C ARG A 111 -30.73 -3.20 19.85
N ARG A 112 -29.77 -2.28 19.89
CA ARG A 112 -29.71 -1.30 20.98
C ARG A 112 -30.96 -0.42 20.84
N ARG A 113 -31.78 -0.37 21.89
CA ARG A 113 -32.87 0.59 22.02
C ARG A 113 -32.28 1.97 22.30
#